data_AF-X0XAI3-F1
#
_entry.id   AF-X0XAI3-F1
#
_cell.length_a   1.000
_cell.length_b   1.000
_cell.length_c   1.000
_cell.angle_alpha   90.00
_cell.angle_beta   90.00
_cell.angle_gamma   90.00
#
_symmetry.space_group_name_H-M   'P 1'
#
loop_
_entity.id
_entity.type
_entity.pdbx_description
1 polymer ?
#
loop_
_entity_poly.entity_id
_entity_poly.type
_entity_poly.pdbx_seq_one_letter_code
_entity_poly.pdbx_strand_id
1 'polypeptide(L)' 'MKRDLPQMIYRITTNKKTGLVVKALNDVRLADYLITEIADENLIESRVTKK' A
#
# COMPACT_ATOMS: atom_id res chain seq x y z
N MET A 1 16.01 -30.90 5.98
CA MET A 1 15.37 -29.90 6.84
C MET A 1 15.26 -28.60 6.05
N LYS A 2 14.13 -28.38 5.35
CA LYS A 2 13.86 -27.06 4.75
C LYS A 2 13.49 -26.14 5.92
N ARG A 3 14.23 -25.05 6.10
CA ARG A 3 13.85 -24.01 7.05
C ARG A 3 12.81 -23.15 6.33
N ASP A 4 11.57 -23.18 6.78
CA ASP A 4 10.58 -22.19 6.37
C ASP A 4 11.08 -20.84 6.90
N LEU A 5 11.61 -20.01 6.00
CA LEU A 5 11.97 -18.63 6.33
C LEU A 5 10.69 -17.89 6.70
N PRO A 6 10.71 -17.02 7.73
CA PRO A 6 9.56 -16.18 8.04
C PRO A 6 9.13 -15.47 6.77
N GLN A 7 7.89 -15.68 6.35
CA GLN A 7 7.33 -14.92 5.24
C GLN A 7 7.43 -13.45 5.64
N MET A 8 8.26 -12.68 4.92
CA MET A 8 8.47 -11.26 5.22
C MET A 8 7.14 -10.55 5.02
N ILE A 9 6.48 -10.20 6.12
CA ILE A 9 5.25 -9.41 6.06
C ILE A 9 5.66 -7.98 5.76
N TYR A 10 5.30 -7.51 4.57
CA TYR A 10 5.45 -6.12 4.18
C TYR A 10 4.08 -5.52 3.84
N ARG A 11 4.04 -4.19 3.89
CA ARG A 11 2.90 -3.40 3.44
C ARG A 11 3.42 -2.12 2.81
N ILE A 12 3.12 -1.92 1.53
CA ILE A 12 3.52 -0.73 0.78
C ILE A 12 2.26 -0.09 0.22
N THR A 13 2.10 1.21 0.43
CA THR A 13 0.98 1.97 -0.14
C THR A 13 1.50 2.95 -1.19
N THR A 14 0.90 2.90 -2.37
CA THR A 14 1.19 3.79 -3.50
C THR A 14 -0.06 4.55 -3.91
N ASN A 15 0.13 5.77 -4.38
CA ASN A 15 -0.95 6.52 -5.03
C ASN A 15 -1.18 5.93 -6.43
N LYS A 16 -2.40 5.48 -6.73
CA LYS A 16 -2.77 4.84 -7.99
C LYS A 16 -2.53 5.73 -9.20
N LYS A 17 -2.68 7.05 -9.04
CA LYS A 17 -2.54 8.01 -10.13
C LYS A 17 -1.07 8.32 -10.44
N THR A 18 -0.24 8.48 -9.41
CA THR A 18 1.15 8.91 -9.59
C THR A 18 2.16 7.77 -9.54
N GLY A 19 1.77 6.60 -9.03
CA GLY A 19 2.65 5.46 -8.78
C GLY A 19 3.63 5.67 -7.62
N LEU A 20 3.58 6.82 -6.96
CA LEU A 20 4.52 7.17 -5.88
C LEU A 20 4.11 6.54 -4.56
N VAL A 21 5.11 6.13 -3.77
CA VAL A 21 4.91 5.63 -2.40
C VAL A 21 4.40 6.75 -1.51
N VAL A 22 3.32 6.47 -0.78
CA VAL A 22 2.75 7.37 0.22
C VAL A 22 3.53 7.21 1.52
N LYS A 23 4.17 8.29 1.99
CA LYS A 23 4.96 8.31 3.23
C LYS A 23 4.38 9.28 4.26
N ALA A 24 3.68 10.31 3.82
CA ALA A 24 3.06 11.33 4.65
C ALA A 24 1.69 11.77 4.10
N LEU A 25 0.92 12.48 4.93
CA LEU A 25 -0.40 13.01 4.54
C LEU A 25 -0.35 13.96 3.34
N ASN A 26 0.77 14.65 3.12
CA ASN A 26 0.94 15.56 2.00
C ASN A 26 1.13 14.84 0.64
N ASP A 27 1.37 13.53 0.66
CA ASP A 27 1.54 12.71 -0.55
C ASP A 27 0.19 12.28 -1.15
N VAL A 28 -0.92 12.58 -0.46
CA VAL A 28 -2.27 12.20 -0.87
C VAL A 28 -3.19 13.42 -0.95
N ARG A 29 -4.14 13.35 -1.86
CA ARG A 29 -5.20 14.35 -2.02
C ARG A 29 -6.56 13.71 -1.77
N LEU A 30 -7.54 14.54 -1.43
CA LEU A 30 -8.92 14.08 -1.32
C LEU A 30 -9.38 13.46 -2.64
N ALA A 31 -10.12 12.35 -2.51
CA ALA A 31 -10.57 11.51 -3.61
C ALA A 31 -9.47 10.79 -4.41
N ASP A 32 -8.20 10.85 -4.01
CA ASP A 32 -7.18 9.97 -4.58
C ASP A 32 -7.50 8.50 -4.30
N TYR A 33 -7.09 7.64 -5.23
CA TYR A 33 -7.11 6.20 -5.05
C TYR A 33 -5.72 5.71 -4.67
N LEU A 34 -5.63 4.85 -3.66
CA LEU A 34 -4.38 4.25 -3.19
C LEU A 34 -4.43 2.75 -3.39
N ILE A 35 -3.31 2.18 -3.81
CA ILE A 35 -3.09 0.74 -3.86
C ILE A 35 -2.20 0.38 -2.67
N THR A 36 -2.63 -0.57 -1.86
CA THR A 36 -1.82 -1.15 -0.80
C THR A 36 -1.49 -2.58 -1.17
N GLU A 37 -0.21 -2.84 -1.37
CA GLU A 37 0.32 -4.19 -1.53
C GLU A 37 0.72 -4.72 -0.16
N ILE A 38 0.25 -5.92 0.14
CA ILE A 38 0.58 -6.71 1.32
C ILE A 38 1.26 -7.98 0.82
N ALA A 39 2.16 -8.54 1.62
CA ALA A 39 2.78 -9.83 1.33
C ALA A 39 1.78 -10.87 0.80
N ASP A 40 2.29 -11.77 -0.04
CA ASP A 40 1.50 -12.81 -0.73
C ASP A 40 0.52 -12.23 -1.77
N GLU A 41 0.95 -11.21 -2.51
CA GLU A 41 0.22 -10.60 -3.65
C GLU A 41 -1.18 -10.03 -3.30
N ASN A 42 -1.42 -9.75 -2.02
CA ASN A 42 -2.69 -9.20 -1.57
C ASN A 42 -2.75 -7.69 -1.85
N LEU A 43 -3.66 -7.28 -2.74
CA LEU A 43 -3.87 -5.88 -3.12
C LEU A 43 -5.17 -5.33 -2.55
N ILE A 44 -5.08 -4.18 -1.89
CA ILE A 44 -6.24 -3.40 -1.41
C ILE A 44 -6.27 -2.06 -2.14
N GLU A 45 -7.38 -1.77 -2.80
CA GLU A 45 -7.67 -0.43 -3.31
C GLU A 45 -8.49 0.36 -2.30
N SER A 46 -8.13 1.63 -2.08
CA SER A 46 -8.82 2.52 -1.15
C SER A 46 -8.95 3.92 -1.71
N ARG A 47 -9.98 4.67 -1.27
CA ARG A 47 -10.21 6.06 -1.65
C ARG A 47 -10.00 6.98 -0.46
N VAL A 48 -9.23 8.05 -0.65
CA VAL A 48 -8.96 9.05 0.39
C VAL A 48 -10.20 9.91 0.61
N THR A 49 -10.73 9.90 1.83
CA THR A 49 -11.88 10.71 2.25
C THR A 49 -11.47 11.73 3.32
N LYS A 50 -12.31 12.75 3.55
CA LYS A 50 -12.21 13.53 4.79
C LYS A 50 -12.64 12.63 5.96
N LYS A 51 -12.02 12.87 7.11
CA LYS A 51 -12.41 12.24 8.39
C LYS A 51 -13.71 12.87 8.90
#